data_AF-A0A2G9V249-F1
#
_entry.id   AF-A0A2G9V249-F1
#
_cell.length_a   1.000
_cell.length_b   1.000
_cell.length_c   1.000
_cell.angle_alpha   90.00
_cell.angle_beta   90.00
_cell.angle_gamma   90.00
#
_symmetry.space_group_name_H-M   'P 1'
#
loop_
_entity.id
_entity.type
_entity.pdbx_description
1 polymer ?
#
loop_
_entity_poly.entity_id
_entity_poly.type
_entity_poly.pdbx_seq_one_letter_code
_entity_poly.pdbx_strand_id
1 'polypeptide(L)'
;MSHEDPGNITYADVGGLAEQIRELRGRRFSEGTSADREIQRTLMELLNQLDGFDSLGKVKVIMATNRPDTLDPALLRPGRLDRKVEIPLPNEQARLEVLKIHANPITKHGDIDYEAVVKLSDGFSCADLRNVCTEAGLYAIRAEREYVIEEDFMKAVRKVGDAKKLETKLDYKPV
;
A
#
# COMPACT_ATOMS: atom_id res chain seq x y z
N MET A 1 -18.41 16.80 -23.74
CA MET A 1 -18.43 16.60 -22.28
C MET A 1 -17.40 17.54 -21.70
N SER A 2 -17.87 18.58 -21.01
CA SER A 2 -17.05 19.60 -20.37
C SER A 2 -16.12 18.97 -19.34
N HIS A 3 -14.82 19.25 -19.47
CA HIS A 3 -13.80 18.91 -18.50
C HIS A 3 -14.00 19.87 -17.31
N GLU A 4 -14.81 19.47 -16.32
CA GLU A 4 -14.84 20.17 -15.04
C GLU A 4 -13.57 19.77 -14.28
N ASP A 5 -12.67 20.73 -14.14
CA ASP A 5 -11.45 20.66 -13.34
C ASP A 5 -11.84 20.40 -11.88
N PRO A 6 -11.53 19.23 -11.29
CA PRO A 6 -11.77 19.01 -9.88
C PRO A 6 -10.76 19.88 -9.14
N GLY A 7 -11.24 21.03 -8.66
CA GLY A 7 -10.47 21.99 -7.88
C GLY A 7 -9.59 21.28 -6.85
N ASN A 8 -8.40 21.82 -6.67
CA ASN A 8 -7.31 21.31 -5.84
C ASN A 8 -7.76 20.93 -4.41
N ILE A 9 -8.28 19.71 -4.22
CA ILE A 9 -8.56 19.14 -2.90
C ILE A 9 -7.25 18.60 -2.37
N THR A 10 -6.63 19.33 -1.45
CA THR A 10 -5.48 18.87 -0.69
C THR A 10 -5.91 17.75 0.25
N TYR A 11 -5.25 16.59 0.18
CA TYR A 11 -5.46 15.44 1.09
C TYR A 11 -5.34 15.79 2.59
N ALA A 12 -4.79 16.95 2.92
CA ALA A 12 -4.66 17.45 4.29
C ALA A 12 -6.01 17.86 4.93
N ASP A 13 -7.02 18.22 4.12
CA ASP A 13 -8.29 18.75 4.63
C ASP A 13 -9.32 17.65 4.98
N VAL A 14 -9.02 16.39 4.62
CA VAL A 14 -9.81 15.18 4.97
C VAL A 14 -9.15 14.42 6.13
N GLY A 15 -8.43 15.14 6.99
CA GLY A 15 -7.71 14.61 8.15
C GLY A 15 -8.65 14.23 9.28
N GLY A 16 -8.95 12.94 9.38
CA GLY A 16 -9.60 12.35 10.56
C GLY A 16 -10.07 10.93 10.31
N LEU A 17 -10.64 10.66 9.13
CA LEU A 17 -11.19 9.34 8.80
C LEU A 17 -10.08 8.28 8.68
N ALA A 18 -8.95 8.63 8.07
CA ALA A 18 -7.81 7.71 7.90
C ALA A 18 -7.14 7.35 9.24
N GLU A 19 -7.16 8.28 10.21
CA GLU A 19 -6.59 8.07 11.54
C GLU A 19 -7.53 7.23 12.42
N GLN A 20 -8.84 7.52 12.39
CA GLN A 20 -9.88 6.70 13.05
C GLN A 20 -9.93 5.25 12.52
N ILE A 21 -9.80 5.06 11.20
CA ILE A 21 -9.76 3.72 10.59
C ILE A 21 -8.47 2.97 10.98
N ARG A 22 -7.36 3.68 11.22
CA ARG A 22 -6.11 3.09 11.72
C ARG A 22 -6.22 2.66 13.18
N GLU A 23 -7.00 3.36 14.00
CA GLU A 23 -7.32 2.98 15.38
C GLU A 23 -8.19 1.71 15.45
N LEU A 24 -9.09 1.51 14.49
CA LEU A 24 -9.87 0.27 14.35
C LEU A 24 -9.04 -1.00 14.06
N ARG A 25 -7.74 -0.90 13.74
CA ARG A 25 -6.87 -2.04 13.35
C ARG A 25 -6.25 -2.82 14.53
N GLY A 26 -6.57 -2.47 15.78
CA GLY A 26 -6.08 -3.18 16.97
C GLY A 26 -6.50 -4.65 17.00
N ARG A 27 -5.52 -5.58 16.95
CA ARG A 27 -5.79 -7.02 16.94
C ARG A 27 -6.20 -7.55 18.32
N ARG A 28 -7.31 -8.32 18.28
CA ARG A 28 -7.80 -9.37 19.20
C ARG A 28 -8.71 -8.93 20.34
N PHE A 29 -10.00 -8.85 20.00
CA PHE A 29 -11.08 -9.70 20.52
C PHE A 29 -10.89 -10.23 21.95
N SER A 30 -11.40 -9.49 22.92
CA SER A 30 -12.00 -10.06 24.12
C SER A 30 -13.45 -9.59 24.14
N GLU A 31 -14.40 -10.51 23.99
CA GLU A 31 -15.83 -10.20 24.16
C GLU A 31 -16.04 -9.49 25.51
N GLY A 32 -16.36 -8.19 25.46
CA GLY A 32 -16.87 -7.48 26.64
C GLY A 32 -16.39 -6.05 26.87
N THR A 33 -15.43 -5.50 26.10
CA THR A 33 -14.94 -4.14 26.37
C THR A 33 -15.85 -3.06 25.76
N SER A 34 -15.99 -1.92 26.44
CA SER A 34 -16.79 -0.77 25.95
C SER A 34 -16.29 -0.22 24.61
N ALA A 35 -14.99 -0.39 24.31
CA ALA A 35 -14.37 0.01 23.05
C ALA A 35 -14.95 -0.76 21.85
N ASP A 36 -15.22 -2.05 21.99
CA ASP A 36 -15.81 -2.86 20.91
C ASP A 36 -17.21 -2.38 20.54
N ARG A 37 -18.01 -1.96 21.54
CA ARG A 37 -19.36 -1.42 21.31
C ARG A 37 -19.32 -0.09 20.58
N GLU A 38 -18.33 0.74 20.88
CA GLU A 38 -18.14 2.02 20.20
C GLU A 38 -17.72 1.81 18.74
N ILE A 39 -16.77 0.92 18.49
CA ILE A 39 -16.35 0.54 17.12
C ILE A 39 -17.55 0.02 16.32
N GLN A 40 -18.35 -0.88 16.90
CA GLN A 40 -19.55 -1.40 16.23
C GLN A 40 -20.60 -0.30 16.00
N ARG A 41 -20.82 0.61 16.95
CA ARG A 41 -21.75 1.73 16.78
C ARG A 41 -21.33 2.63 15.62
N THR A 42 -20.05 3.02 15.57
CA THR A 42 -19.50 3.87 14.50
C THR A 42 -19.60 3.18 13.14
N LEU A 43 -19.36 1.87 13.08
CA LEU A 43 -19.53 1.07 11.85
C LEU A 43 -20.99 1.04 11.38
N MET A 44 -21.94 0.86 12.30
CA MET A 44 -23.36 0.85 11.97
C MET A 44 -23.86 2.22 11.51
N GLU A 45 -23.36 3.30 12.10
CA GLU A 45 -23.64 4.66 11.64
C GLU A 45 -23.07 4.90 10.24
N LEU A 46 -21.84 4.47 9.96
CA LEU A 46 -21.24 4.52 8.62
C LEU A 46 -22.08 3.74 7.60
N LEU A 47 -22.52 2.53 7.95
CA LEU A 47 -23.39 1.72 7.09
C LEU A 47 -24.72 2.41 6.78
N ASN A 48 -25.35 3.02 7.79
CA ASN A 48 -26.59 3.77 7.61
C ASN A 48 -26.40 5.01 6.72
N GLN A 49 -25.22 5.65 6.76
CA GLN A 49 -24.91 6.77 5.86
C GLN A 49 -24.63 6.31 4.43
N LEU A 50 -24.00 5.15 4.24
CA LEU A 50 -23.76 4.55 2.93
C LEU A 50 -25.06 4.07 2.26
N ASP A 51 -26.00 3.57 3.06
CA ASP A 51 -27.34 3.12 2.60
C ASP A 51 -28.38 4.25 2.52
N GLY A 52 -28.01 5.46 2.95
CA GLY A 52 -28.94 6.53 3.32
C GLY A 52 -30.11 6.78 2.35
N PHE A 53 -31.23 7.23 2.94
CA PHE A 53 -32.49 7.59 2.28
C PHE A 53 -32.36 8.57 1.09
N ASP A 54 -31.27 9.34 1.03
CA ASP A 54 -30.90 10.18 -0.13
C ASP A 54 -29.73 9.53 -0.86
N SER A 55 -29.90 9.26 -2.16
CA SER A 55 -28.82 8.77 -3.02
C SER A 55 -27.59 9.66 -2.89
N LEU A 56 -26.41 9.09 -2.59
CA LEU A 56 -25.13 9.79 -2.57
C LEU A 56 -24.84 10.41 -3.96
N GLY A 57 -25.42 11.56 -4.27
CA GLY A 57 -25.55 12.08 -5.63
C GLY A 57 -24.26 12.01 -6.47
N LYS A 58 -23.29 12.89 -6.19
CA LYS A 58 -21.99 12.95 -6.87
C LYS A 58 -20.83 12.38 -6.04
N VAL A 59 -21.09 11.87 -4.84
CA VAL A 59 -20.04 11.39 -3.93
C VAL A 59 -19.69 9.94 -4.27
N LYS A 60 -18.40 9.65 -4.40
CA LYS A 60 -17.87 8.29 -4.56
C LYS A 60 -17.04 7.94 -3.34
N VAL A 61 -17.28 6.76 -2.77
CA VAL A 61 -16.55 6.28 -1.60
C VAL A 61 -15.53 5.23 -2.06
N ILE A 62 -14.27 5.42 -1.68
CA ILE A 62 -13.18 4.46 -1.91
C ILE A 62 -12.69 3.98 -0.55
N MET A 63 -12.72 2.67 -0.33
CA MET A 63 -12.19 2.04 0.88
C MET A 63 -10.97 1.20 0.53
N ALA A 64 -9.97 1.20 1.42
CA ALA A 64 -8.77 0.38 1.30
C ALA A 64 -8.60 -0.46 2.56
N THR A 65 -8.45 -1.78 2.39
CA THR A 65 -8.15 -2.70 3.49
C THR A 65 -7.11 -3.71 3.05
N ASN A 66 -6.21 -4.07 3.97
CA ASN A 66 -5.31 -5.21 3.82
C ASN A 66 -5.89 -6.46 4.48
N ARG A 67 -7.07 -6.39 5.10
CA ARG A 67 -7.70 -7.51 5.82
C ARG A 67 -9.18 -7.61 5.49
N PRO A 68 -9.54 -8.11 4.29
CA PRO A 68 -10.93 -8.28 3.90
C PRO A 68 -11.62 -9.35 4.77
N ASP A 69 -10.87 -10.27 5.37
CA ASP A 69 -11.35 -11.30 6.31
C ASP A 69 -11.99 -10.72 7.58
N THR A 70 -11.55 -9.55 8.01
CA THR A 70 -12.07 -8.89 9.22
C THR A 70 -13.20 -7.91 8.94
N LEU A 71 -13.57 -7.70 7.68
CA LEU A 71 -14.66 -6.79 7.36
C LEU A 71 -16.02 -7.40 7.74
N ASP A 72 -16.92 -6.54 8.20
CA ASP A 72 -18.30 -6.92 8.44
C ASP A 72 -18.95 -7.35 7.10
N PRO A 73 -19.52 -8.57 7.00
CA PRO A 73 -20.21 -9.03 5.80
C PRO A 73 -21.32 -8.09 5.31
N ALA A 74 -21.87 -7.26 6.19
CA ALA A 74 -22.86 -6.25 5.84
C ALA A 74 -22.28 -5.20 4.87
N LEU A 75 -20.99 -4.82 4.98
CA LEU A 75 -20.34 -3.91 4.03
C LEU A 75 -20.20 -4.51 2.62
N LEU A 76 -20.09 -5.83 2.53
CA LEU A 76 -19.86 -6.56 1.27
C LEU A 76 -21.15 -6.82 0.48
N ARG A 77 -22.31 -6.41 1.00
CA ARG A 77 -23.59 -6.57 0.30
C ARG A 77 -23.67 -5.62 -0.91
N PRO A 78 -24.25 -6.08 -2.04
CA PRO A 78 -24.56 -5.22 -3.17
C PRO A 78 -25.37 -4.00 -2.74
N GLY A 79 -25.03 -2.82 -3.27
CA GLY A 79 -25.60 -1.51 -2.92
C GLY A 79 -24.71 -0.65 -2.01
N ARG A 80 -23.69 -1.25 -1.36
CA ARG A 80 -22.72 -0.54 -0.50
C ARG A 80 -21.35 -0.50 -1.17
N LEU A 81 -20.59 -1.61 -1.08
CA LEU A 81 -19.30 -1.78 -1.74
C LEU A 81 -19.45 -2.63 -3.00
N ASP A 82 -19.98 -2.02 -4.06
CA ASP A 82 -20.27 -2.72 -5.32
C ASP A 82 -19.02 -3.17 -6.07
N ARG A 83 -17.95 -2.36 -6.04
CA ARG A 83 -16.70 -2.61 -6.78
C ARG A 83 -15.59 -3.03 -5.83
N LYS A 84 -15.24 -4.32 -5.89
CA LYS A 84 -14.05 -4.88 -5.24
C LYS A 84 -12.91 -4.94 -6.24
N VAL A 85 -11.78 -4.32 -5.91
CA VAL A 85 -10.55 -4.36 -6.72
C VAL A 85 -9.45 -4.91 -5.84
N GLU A 86 -8.91 -6.05 -6.24
CA GLU A 86 -7.75 -6.64 -5.59
C GLU A 86 -6.47 -6.09 -6.24
N ILE A 87 -5.51 -5.69 -5.40
CA ILE A 87 -4.21 -5.23 -5.84
C ILE A 87 -3.20 -6.34 -5.48
N PRO A 88 -2.82 -7.20 -6.43
CA PRO A 88 -1.83 -8.24 -6.18
C PRO A 88 -0.42 -7.65 -6.04
N LEU A 89 0.53 -8.50 -5.67
CA LEU A 89 1.95 -8.16 -5.77
C LEU A 89 2.32 -7.82 -7.24
N PRO A 90 3.25 -6.87 -7.45
CA PRO A 90 3.64 -6.46 -8.79
C PRO A 90 4.26 -7.62 -9.57
N ASN A 91 3.84 -7.77 -10.82
CA ASN A 91 4.48 -8.67 -11.78
C ASN A 91 5.89 -8.15 -12.14
N GLU A 92 6.67 -8.95 -12.86
CA GLU A 92 8.05 -8.62 -13.22
C GLU A 92 8.18 -7.25 -13.92
N GLN A 93 7.30 -6.98 -14.89
CA GLN A 93 7.30 -5.72 -15.64
C GLN A 93 6.94 -4.51 -14.76
N ALA A 94 5.93 -4.64 -13.88
CA ALA A 94 5.57 -3.61 -12.93
C ALA A 94 6.69 -3.35 -11.91
N ARG A 95 7.41 -4.40 -11.46
CA ARG A 95 8.59 -4.25 -10.60
C ARG A 95 9.68 -3.45 -11.30
N LEU A 96 9.91 -3.70 -12.59
CA LEU A 96 10.87 -2.95 -13.40
C LEU A 96 10.50 -1.46 -13.49
N GLU A 97 9.22 -1.15 -13.73
CA GLU A 97 8.74 0.24 -13.79
C GLU A 97 8.87 0.94 -12.43
N VAL A 98 8.42 0.29 -11.36
CA VAL A 98 8.53 0.82 -9.98
C VAL A 98 9.99 1.07 -9.61
N LEU A 99 10.89 0.15 -9.95
CA LEU A 99 12.32 0.31 -9.70
C LEU A 99 12.90 1.48 -10.48
N LYS A 100 12.53 1.66 -11.76
CA LYS A 100 12.95 2.81 -12.58
C LYS A 100 12.48 4.14 -11.97
N ILE A 101 11.24 4.21 -11.48
CA ILE A 101 10.69 5.40 -10.82
C ILE A 101 11.49 5.74 -9.56
N HIS A 102 11.73 4.75 -8.69
CA HIS A 102 12.47 4.98 -7.44
C HIS A 102 13.96 5.19 -7.64
N ALA A 103 14.53 4.66 -8.72
CA ALA A 103 15.91 4.90 -9.07
C ALA A 103 16.09 6.29 -9.70
N ASN A 104 15.10 6.88 -10.37
CA ASN A 104 15.22 8.17 -11.07
C ASN A 104 15.88 9.31 -10.26
N PRO A 105 15.54 9.56 -8.97
CA PRO A 105 16.16 10.62 -8.18
C PRO A 105 17.60 10.31 -7.71
N ILE A 106 18.12 9.11 -7.93
CA ILE A 106 19.44 8.68 -7.45
C ILE A 106 20.50 9.02 -8.49
N THR A 107 21.59 9.65 -8.06
CA THR A 107 22.79 9.85 -8.88
C THR A 107 23.43 8.48 -9.17
N LYS A 108 23.52 8.12 -10.44
CA LYS A 108 24.06 6.83 -10.89
C LYS A 108 25.25 7.07 -11.79
N HIS A 109 26.18 6.12 -11.79
CA HIS A 109 27.30 6.12 -12.69
C HIS A 109 27.36 4.81 -13.47
N GLY A 110 27.33 4.92 -14.81
CA GLY A 110 27.24 3.78 -15.72
C GLY A 110 25.80 3.31 -15.93
N ASP A 111 25.66 2.28 -16.77
CA ASP A 111 24.37 1.65 -17.06
C ASP A 111 24.08 0.58 -16.00
N ILE A 112 22.92 0.70 -15.35
CA ILE A 112 22.47 -0.25 -14.34
C ILE A 112 21.49 -1.21 -15.02
N ASP A 113 21.80 -2.50 -14.96
CA ASP A 113 20.88 -3.55 -15.41
C ASP A 113 19.75 -3.76 -14.38
N TYR A 114 18.67 -3.01 -14.56
CA TYR A 114 17.47 -3.16 -13.75
C TYR A 114 16.75 -4.50 -13.97
N GLU A 115 16.96 -5.18 -15.12
CA GLU A 115 16.35 -6.48 -15.36
C GLU A 115 17.00 -7.56 -14.49
N ALA A 116 18.33 -7.53 -14.36
CA ALA A 116 19.06 -8.41 -13.44
C ALA A 116 18.60 -8.22 -11.99
N VAL A 117 18.39 -6.96 -11.57
CA VAL A 117 17.86 -6.64 -10.23
C VAL A 117 16.46 -7.22 -10.04
N VAL A 118 15.56 -7.02 -11.01
CA VAL A 118 14.17 -7.48 -10.93
C VAL A 118 14.05 -9.00 -10.90
N LYS A 119 14.91 -9.71 -11.63
CA LYS A 119 15.00 -11.19 -11.59
C LYS A 119 15.35 -11.71 -10.20
N LEU A 120 16.13 -10.96 -9.42
CA LEU A 120 16.49 -11.30 -8.05
C LEU A 120 15.48 -10.81 -7.00
N SER A 121 14.52 -9.96 -7.40
CA SER A 121 13.53 -9.36 -6.50
C SER A 121 12.16 -10.06 -6.57
N ASP A 122 12.14 -11.38 -6.69
CA ASP A 122 10.87 -12.11 -6.84
C ASP A 122 10.01 -12.03 -5.57
N GLY A 123 8.71 -11.82 -5.76
CA GLY A 123 7.75 -11.60 -4.67
C GLY A 123 7.93 -10.27 -3.92
N PHE A 124 8.73 -9.32 -4.42
CA PHE A 124 8.91 -8.01 -3.77
C PHE A 124 7.67 -7.13 -3.91
N SER A 125 7.34 -6.42 -2.84
CA SER A 125 6.36 -5.33 -2.86
C SER A 125 7.00 -4.05 -3.37
N CYS A 126 6.18 -3.05 -3.72
CA CYS A 126 6.72 -1.74 -4.11
C CYS A 126 7.55 -1.08 -2.99
N ALA A 127 7.22 -1.36 -1.72
CA ALA A 127 8.00 -0.89 -0.59
C ALA A 127 9.40 -1.53 -0.54
N ASP A 128 9.51 -2.82 -0.88
CA ASP A 128 10.80 -3.52 -0.91
C ASP A 128 11.69 -2.99 -2.04
N LEU A 129 11.13 -2.72 -3.22
CA LEU A 129 11.86 -2.13 -4.34
C LEU A 129 12.37 -0.72 -4.03
N ARG A 130 11.57 0.08 -3.31
CA ARG A 130 12.03 1.36 -2.77
C ARG A 130 13.17 1.15 -1.77
N ASN A 131 13.07 0.15 -0.90
CA ASN A 131 14.10 -0.14 0.08
C ASN A 131 15.42 -0.59 -0.58
N VAL A 132 15.35 -1.36 -1.66
CA VAL A 132 16.51 -1.70 -2.50
C VAL A 132 17.23 -0.44 -2.98
N CYS A 133 16.50 0.57 -3.46
CA CYS A 133 17.08 1.84 -3.89
C CYS A 133 17.76 2.59 -2.74
N THR A 134 17.12 2.61 -1.56
CA THR A 134 17.68 3.22 -0.34
C THR A 134 18.97 2.53 0.10
N GLU A 135 18.98 1.20 0.14
CA GLU A 135 20.14 0.40 0.53
C GLU A 135 21.30 0.54 -0.47
N ALA A 136 21.00 0.60 -1.77
CA ALA A 136 22.01 0.86 -2.80
C ALA A 136 22.69 2.23 -2.59
N GLY A 137 21.91 3.26 -2.28
CA GLY A 137 22.44 4.57 -1.88
C GLY A 137 23.31 4.51 -0.62
N LEU A 138 22.89 3.73 0.38
CA LEU A 138 23.67 3.56 1.61
C LEU A 138 25.01 2.86 1.36
N TYR A 139 25.07 1.88 0.44
CA TYR A 139 26.33 1.25 0.03
C TYR A 139 27.27 2.23 -0.66
N ALA A 140 26.75 3.12 -1.51
CA ALA A 140 27.54 4.17 -2.14
C ALA A 140 28.12 5.14 -1.10
N ILE A 141 27.30 5.62 -0.15
CA ILE A 141 27.75 6.51 0.93
C ILE A 141 28.83 5.85 1.79
N ARG A 142 28.66 4.56 2.14
CA ARG A 142 29.67 3.80 2.91
C ARG A 142 30.99 3.62 2.18
N ALA A 143 30.97 3.68 0.85
CA ALA A 143 32.14 3.61 0.01
C ALA A 143 32.68 5.02 -0.36
N GLU A 144 32.20 6.08 0.31
CA GLU A 144 32.58 7.47 0.08
C GLU A 144 32.36 7.93 -1.37
N ARG A 145 31.31 7.41 -2.02
CA ARG A 145 30.91 7.75 -3.40
C ARG A 145 29.64 8.61 -3.40
N GLU A 146 29.60 9.61 -4.30
CA GLU A 146 28.41 10.44 -4.55
C GLU A 146 27.44 9.83 -5.59
N TYR A 147 27.79 8.65 -6.12
CA TYR A 147 27.02 7.94 -7.13
C TYR A 147 26.89 6.45 -6.82
N VAL A 148 25.77 5.88 -7.23
CA VAL A 148 25.47 4.45 -7.11
C VAL A 148 25.91 3.71 -8.37
N ILE A 149 26.52 2.54 -8.20
CA ILE A 149 26.89 1.63 -9.30
C ILE A 149 26.01 0.37 -9.28
N GLU A 150 26.06 -0.41 -10.35
CA GLU A 150 25.33 -1.68 -10.48
C GLU A 150 25.59 -2.65 -9.31
N GLU A 151 26.85 -2.75 -8.85
CA GLU A 151 27.24 -3.63 -7.74
C GLU A 151 26.49 -3.30 -6.43
N ASP A 152 26.20 -2.01 -6.18
CA ASP A 152 25.48 -1.58 -4.98
C ASP A 152 24.01 -2.03 -5.03
N PHE A 153 23.37 -1.94 -6.21
CA PHE A 153 22.03 -2.48 -6.41
C PHE A 153 22.01 -3.99 -6.20
N MET A 154 22.99 -4.72 -6.75
CA MET A 154 23.07 -6.17 -6.59
C MET A 154 23.26 -6.59 -5.12
N LYS A 155 24.08 -5.85 -4.36
CA LYS A 155 24.23 -6.06 -2.91
C LYS A 155 22.95 -5.76 -2.15
N ALA A 156 22.29 -4.64 -2.47
CA ALA A 156 21.04 -4.22 -1.86
C ALA A 156 19.91 -5.23 -2.04
N VAL A 157 19.73 -5.74 -3.26
CA VAL A 157 18.68 -6.72 -3.56
C VAL A 157 18.87 -8.02 -2.78
N ARG A 158 20.11 -8.51 -2.70
CA ARG A 158 20.44 -9.71 -1.91
C ARG A 158 20.14 -9.50 -0.43
N LYS A 159 20.58 -8.36 0.13
CA LYS A 159 20.32 -8.00 1.53
C LYS A 159 18.82 -7.93 1.84
N VAL A 160 18.05 -7.21 1.02
CA VAL A 160 16.60 -7.07 1.18
C VAL A 160 15.90 -8.42 0.99
N GLY A 161 16.36 -9.23 0.02
CA GLY A 161 15.82 -10.57 -0.23
C GLY A 161 16.04 -11.52 0.95
N ASP A 162 17.22 -11.48 1.58
CA ASP A 162 17.51 -12.31 2.74
C ASP A 162 16.73 -11.86 3.99
N ALA A 163 16.59 -10.55 4.20
CA ALA A 163 15.71 -10.01 5.24
C ALA A 163 14.25 -10.44 5.03
N LYS A 164 13.77 -10.42 3.79
CA LYS A 164 12.40 -10.80 3.43
C LYS A 164 12.12 -12.29 3.64
N LYS A 165 13.10 -13.17 3.42
CA LYS A 165 12.94 -14.62 3.68
C LYS A 165 12.70 -14.91 5.17
N LEU A 166 13.15 -14.03 6.06
CA LEU A 166 12.95 -14.13 7.50
C LEU A 166 11.56 -13.63 7.94
N GLU A 167 10.83 -12.93 7.07
CA GLU A 167 9.49 -12.45 7.37
C GLU A 167 8.45 -13.56 7.22
N THR A 168 7.51 -13.62 8.17
CA THR A 168 6.36 -14.51 8.06
C THR A 168 5.51 -14.11 6.86
N LYS A 169 5.27 -15.03 5.92
CA LYS A 169 4.34 -14.81 4.81
C LYS A 169 2.94 -14.52 5.36
N LEU A 170 2.42 -13.32 5.11
CA LEU A 170 1.01 -13.03 5.28
C LEU A 170 0.29 -13.43 4.00
N ASP A 171 -0.26 -14.64 3.98
CA ASP A 171 -1.14 -15.06 2.91
C ASP A 171 -2.52 -14.43 3.11
N TYR A 172 -2.93 -13.62 2.14
CA TYR A 172 -4.30 -13.09 2.09
C TYR A 172 -5.17 -14.07 1.30
N LYS A 173 -6.22 -14.58 1.93
CA LYS A 173 -7.24 -15.35 1.22
C LYS A 173 -8.21 -14.38 0.55
N PRO A 174 -8.47 -14.49 -0.75
CA PRO A 174 -9.53 -13.72 -1.38
C PRO A 174 -10.90 -14.12 -0.78
N VAL A 175 -11.80 -13.15 -0.67
CA VAL A 175 -13.18 -13.30 -0.19
C VAL A 175 -14.15 -13.45 -1.35
#